data_AF-A0A355GC68-F1
#
_entry.id   AF-A0A355GC68-F1
#
_cell.length_a   1.000
_cell.length_b   1.000
_cell.length_c   1.000
_cell.angle_alpha   90.00
_cell.angle_beta   90.00
_cell.angle_gamma   90.00
#
_symmetry.space_group_name_H-M   'P 1'
#
loop_
_entity.id
_entity.type
_entity.pdbx_description
1 polymer ?
#
loop_
_entity_poly.entity_id
_entity_poly.type
_entity_poly.pdbx_seq_one_letter_code
_entity_poly.pdbx_strand_id
1 'polypeptide(L)'
;MLLVLEDGRSLNGNIVSEDETSLTIVTGPSQVKEQKVLKSTVEFQRFSQISIMPTDLLNTLDKEQILDLLAYVLSDGNAKAAAFHHHH
;
A
#
# COMPACT_ATOMS: atom_id res chain seq x y z
N MET A 1 6.50 3.53 4.91
CA MET A 1 7.73 4.07 5.54
C MET A 1 8.93 3.63 4.72
N LEU A 2 9.92 4.51 4.55
CA LEU A 2 11.19 4.17 3.89
C LEU A 2 12.27 3.95 4.94
N LEU A 3 12.92 2.79 4.90
CA LEU A 3 14.12 2.48 5.67
C LEU A 3 15.28 2.31 4.71
N VAL A 4 16.42 2.94 5.03
CA VAL A 4 17.68 2.70 4.33
C VAL A 4 18.61 1.97 5.28
N LEU A 5 19.15 0.86 4.80
CA LEU A 5 20.07 0.01 5.53
C LEU A 5 21.51 0.40 5.23
N GLU A 6 22.41 0.11 6.15
CA GLU A 6 23.86 0.40 6.00
C GLU A 6 24.50 -0.30 4.79
N ASP A 7 23.89 -1.38 4.29
CA ASP A 7 24.31 -2.08 3.07
C ASP A 7 23.82 -1.43 1.77
N GLY A 8 23.18 -0.25 1.86
CA GLY A 8 22.66 0.52 0.74
C GLY A 8 21.29 0.04 0.24
N ARG A 9 20.67 -0.98 0.84
CA ARG A 9 19.31 -1.40 0.47
C ARG A 9 18.27 -0.44 1.04
N SER A 10 17.25 -0.13 0.24
CA SER A 10 16.08 0.62 0.68
C SER A 10 14.84 -0.27 0.76
N LEU A 11 14.20 -0.31 1.92
CA LEU A 11 12.94 -1.02 2.15
C LEU A 11 11.80 -0.01 2.26
N ASN A 12 10.74 -0.18 1.47
CA ASN A 12 9.52 0.62 1.58
C ASN A 12 8.37 -0.27 2.03
N GLY A 13 7.83 0.01 3.22
CA GLY A 13 6.81 -0.83 3.84
C GLY A 13 6.21 -0.24 5.11
N ASN A 14 5.31 -1.00 5.72
CA ASN A 14 4.68 -0.64 6.99
C ASN A 14 5.31 -1.42 8.13
N ILE A 15 5.62 -0.77 9.25
CA ILE A 15 6.05 -1.49 10.46
C ILE A 15 4.81 -2.10 11.11
N VAL A 16 4.86 -3.41 11.33
CA VAL A 16 3.79 -4.17 11.99
C VAL A 16 4.16 -4.57 13.41
N SER A 17 5.45 -4.68 13.73
CA SER A 17 5.94 -4.86 15.10
C SER A 17 7.30 -4.21 15.29
N GLU A 18 7.57 -3.78 16.53
CA GLU A 18 8.84 -3.22 16.94
C GLU A 18 9.24 -3.81 18.31
N ASP A 19 10.40 -4.44 18.34
CA ASP A 19 11.06 -4.96 19.54
C ASP A 19 12.21 -4.01 19.93
N GLU A 20 12.87 -4.24 21.07
CA GLU A 20 14.02 -3.43 21.50
C GLU A 20 15.18 -3.46 20.48
N THR A 21 15.37 -4.58 19.77
CA THR A 21 16.52 -4.80 18.87
C THR A 21 16.15 -4.91 17.38
N SER A 22 14.86 -5.04 17.06
CA SER A 22 14.41 -5.35 15.70
C SER A 22 13.06 -4.73 15.33
N LEU A 23 12.85 -4.56 14.03
CA LEU A 23 11.62 -4.08 13.42
C LEU A 23 11.10 -5.15 12.46
N THR A 24 9.80 -5.42 12.50
CA THR A 24 9.13 -6.26 11.51
C THR A 24 8.40 -5.36 10.53
N ILE A 25 8.78 -5.44 9.25
CA ILE A 25 8.25 -4.59 8.18
C ILE A 25 7.55 -5.46 7.17
N VAL A 26 6.35 -5.05 6.77
CA VAL A 26 5.60 -5.62 5.66
C VAL A 26 5.85 -4.79 4.41
N THR A 27 6.29 -5.44 3.33
CA THR A 27 6.56 -4.83 2.04
C THR A 27 5.66 -5.40 0.93
N GLY A 28 5.30 -4.55 -0.05
CA GLY A 28 4.63 -4.94 -1.29
C GLY A 28 3.08 -4.87 -1.27
N PRO A 29 2.42 -4.56 -2.41
CA PRO A 29 0.96 -4.53 -2.53
C PRO A 29 0.33 -5.89 -2.92
N SER A 30 1.08 -6.80 -3.56
CA SER A 30 0.54 -8.05 -4.15
C SER A 30 1.05 -9.33 -3.49
N GLN A 31 2.20 -9.27 -2.82
CA GLN A 31 2.74 -10.34 -1.99
C GLN A 31 3.24 -9.70 -0.71
N VAL A 32 2.41 -9.76 0.33
CA VAL A 32 2.75 -9.35 1.68
C VAL A 32 4.00 -10.14 2.10
N LYS A 33 5.16 -9.49 2.10
CA LYS A 33 6.40 -10.09 2.59
C LYS A 33 6.76 -9.41 3.90
N GLU A 34 6.66 -10.18 4.98
CA GLU A 34 7.20 -9.82 6.28
C GLU A 34 8.71 -10.01 6.28
N GLN A 35 9.42 -8.97 6.69
CA GLN A 35 10.86 -9.00 6.86
C GLN A 35 11.23 -8.43 8.22
N LYS A 36 12.00 -9.20 8.97
CA LYS A 36 12.59 -8.77 10.23
C LYS A 36 13.93 -8.08 9.95
N VAL A 37 14.07 -6.85 10.42
CA VAL A 37 15.24 -5.98 10.23
C VAL A 37 15.81 -5.62 11.59
N LEU A 38 17.12 -5.74 11.77
CA LEU A 38 17.78 -5.33 13.02
C LEU A 38 17.93 -3.80 13.04
N LYS A 39 17.61 -3.18 14.16
CA LYS A 39 17.75 -1.72 14.33
C LYS A 39 19.17 -1.23 14.12
N SER A 40 20.15 -2.06 14.47
CA SER A 40 21.57 -1.79 14.26
C SER A 40 22.00 -1.71 12.80
N THR A 41 21.16 -2.18 11.87
CA THR A 41 21.45 -2.17 10.42
C THR A 41 20.74 -1.02 9.69
N VAL A 42 19.95 -0.22 10.39
CA VAL A 42 19.16 0.88 9.83
C VAL A 42 19.98 2.16 9.94
N GLU A 43 20.39 2.70 8.80
CA GLU A 43 21.11 3.97 8.71
C GLU A 43 20.16 5.15 8.96
N PHE A 44 18.98 5.13 8.32
CA PHE A 44 17.92 6.10 8.60
C PHE A 44 16.52 5.56 8.32
N GLN A 45 15.54 6.16 9.02
CA GLN A 45 14.10 5.98 8.77
C GLN A 45 13.44 7.32 8.38
N ARG A 46 12.61 7.31 7.33
CA ARG A 46 11.82 8.48 6.91
C ARG A 46 10.40 8.06 6.56
N PHE A 47 9.45 8.94 6.84
CA PHE A 47 8.14 8.85 6.22
C PHE A 47 8.28 9.03 4.71
N SER A 48 7.69 8.10 3.94
CA SER A 48 7.69 8.20 2.49
C SER A 48 6.84 9.39 2.08
N GLN A 49 7.43 10.34 1.35
CA GLN A 49 6.68 11.45 0.74
C GLN A 49 5.98 11.03 -0.56
N ILE A 50 6.30 9.83 -1.06
CA ILE A 50 5.73 9.25 -2.27
C ILE A 50 4.63 8.27 -1.84
N SER A 51 3.45 8.40 -2.45
CA SER A 51 2.33 7.49 -2.23
C SER A 51 2.73 6.04 -2.54
N ILE A 52 2.28 5.11 -1.70
CA ILE A 52 2.47 3.66 -1.91
C ILE A 52 1.41 3.10 -2.86
N MET A 53 0.67 3.96 -3.58
CA MET A 53 -0.23 3.48 -4.62
C MET A 53 0.59 2.70 -5.65
N PRO A 54 0.25 1.44 -5.92
CA PRO A 54 0.90 0.69 -6.98
C PRO A 54 0.67 1.44 -8.29
N THR A 55 1.74 1.69 -9.03
CA THR A 55 1.64 2.19 -10.40
C THR A 55 0.78 1.21 -11.19
N ASP A 56 -0.05 1.73 -12.10
CA ASP A 56 -0.85 0.95 -13.04
C ASP A 56 -1.95 0.05 -12.43
N LEU A 57 -2.28 0.23 -11.14
CA LEU A 57 -3.39 -0.50 -10.51
C LEU A 57 -4.72 -0.31 -11.24
N LEU A 58 -4.98 0.88 -11.76
CA LEU A 58 -6.19 1.17 -12.55
C LEU A 58 -6.13 0.61 -13.97
N ASN A 59 -4.93 0.32 -14.49
CA ASN A 59 -4.76 -0.17 -15.86
C ASN A 59 -5.21 -1.63 -16.03
N THR A 60 -5.34 -2.37 -14.91
CA THR A 60 -5.88 -3.73 -14.92
C THR A 60 -7.40 -3.76 -14.93
N LEU A 61 -8.07 -2.61 -14.74
CA LEU A 61 -9.52 -2.51 -14.69
C LEU A 61 -10.07 -2.24 -16.10
N ASP A 62 -11.15 -2.93 -16.45
CA ASP A 62 -11.92 -2.58 -17.62
C ASP A 62 -12.82 -1.34 -17.37
N LYS A 63 -13.45 -0.85 -18.44
CA LYS A 63 -14.32 0.32 -18.38
C LYS A 63 -15.43 0.19 -17.32
N GLU A 64 -16.06 -0.97 -17.20
CA GLU A 64 -17.18 -1.18 -16.30
C GLU A 64 -16.69 -1.26 -14.85
N GLN A 65 -15.57 -1.93 -14.61
CA GLN A 65 -14.92 -1.97 -13.31
C GLN A 65 -14.48 -0.57 -12.81
N ILE A 66 -14.08 0.32 -13.73
CA ILE A 66 -13.79 1.72 -13.38
C ILE A 66 -15.07 2.47 -13.02
N LEU A 67 -16.17 2.26 -13.75
CA LEU A 67 -17.47 2.89 -13.45
C LEU A 67 -18.02 2.42 -12.09
N ASP A 68 -17.88 1.13 -11.77
CA ASP A 68 -18.26 0.57 -10.48
C ASP A 68 -17.43 1.14 -9.32
N LEU A 69 -16.12 1.32 -9.53
CA LEU A 69 -15.25 1.95 -8.54
C LEU A 69 -15.66 3.41 -8.28
N LEU A 70 -15.99 4.16 -9.34
CA LEU A 70 -16.49 5.53 -9.22
C LEU A 70 -17.85 5.58 -8.51
N ALA A 71 -18.76 4.66 -8.84
CA ALA A 71 -20.05 4.55 -8.17
C ALA A 71 -19.87 4.26 -6.67
N TYR A 72 -18.95 3.37 -6.31
CA TYR A 72 -18.63 3.06 -4.91
C TYR A 72 -18.13 4.27 -4.13
N VAL A 73 -17.19 5.04 -4.69
CA VAL A 73 -16.66 6.26 -4.05
C VAL A 73 -17.74 7.34 -3.92
N LEU A 74 -18.55 7.56 -4.97
CA LEU A 74 -19.63 8.55 -4.95
C LEU A 74 -20.75 8.21 -3.98
N SER A 75 -20.93 6.92 -3.69
CA SER A 75 -22.01 6.41 -2.85
C SER A 75 -21.60 6.18 -1.41
N ASP A 76 -20.35 6.50 -1.04
CA ASP A 76 -19.76 6.17 0.26
C ASP A 76 -19.95 4.68 0.63
N GLY A 77 -19.82 3.81 -0.38
CA GLY A 77 -20.04 2.36 -0.23
C GLY A 77 -21.49 1.89 -0.16
N ASN A 78 -22.49 2.76 -0.37
CA ASN A 78 -23.89 2.34 -0.44
C ASN A 78 -24.24 1.66 -1.77
N ALA A 79 -24.30 0.33 -1.77
CA ALA A 79 -24.65 -0.49 -2.94
C ALA A 79 -26.05 -0.22 -3.55
N LYS A 80 -26.93 0.51 -2.86
CA LYS A 80 -28.27 0.89 -3.36
C LYS A 80 -28.33 2.32 -3.91
N ALA A 81 -27.20 3.02 -3.94
CA ALA A 81 -27.17 4.38 -4.44
C ALA A 81 -27.39 4.41 -5.96
N ALA A 82 -28.03 5.48 -6.43
CA ALA A 82 -28.35 5.67 -7.84
C ALA A 82 -27.13 5.63 -8.77
N ALA A 83 -25.93 5.89 -8.24
CA ALA A 83 -24.68 5.81 -9.00
C ALA A 83 -24.37 4.38 -9.49
N PHE A 84 -24.90 3.33 -8.86
CA PHE A 84 -24.78 1.94 -9.29
C PHE A 84 -25.84 1.51 -10.32
N HIS A 85 -26.75 2.40 -10.72
CA HIS A 85 -27.80 2.08 -11.69
C HIS A 85 -27.34 2.19 -13.16
N HIS A 86 -26.05 1.98 -13.44
CA HIS A 86 -25.61 1.81 -14.82
C HIS A 86 -26.07 0.43 -15.31
N HIS A 87 -26.77 0.38 -16.44
CA HIS A 87 -27.26 -0.87 -17.03
C HIS A 87 -26.06 -1.78 -17.37
N HIS A 88 -25.99 -2.96 -16.75
CA HIS A 88 -25.19 -4.09 -17.22
C HIS A 88 -25.77 -4.68 -18.52
#